data_AF-A0A2Y9ASM1-F1
#
_entry.id   AF-A0A2Y9ASM1-F1
#
_cell.length_a   1.000
_cell.length_b   1.000
_cell.length_c   1.000
_cell.angle_alpha   90.00
_cell.angle_beta   90.00
_cell.angle_gamma   90.00
#
_symmetry.space_group_name_H-M   'P 1'
#
loop_
_entity.id
_entity.type
_entity.pdbx_description
1 polymer ?
#
loop_
_entity_poly.entity_id
_entity_poly.type
_entity_poly.pdbx_seq_one_letter_code
_entity_poly.pdbx_strand_id
1 'polypeptide(L)'
;MTLRRAAVLAASVTVSLIAVGAPAAGATGGEIGGRGDQYHLTNGWQGRTDVAFAYGRDRDVVYVGDWNGDRVDTLAVRRGATYHFTNRLTGGEADRVVTYGRAGDTVLMGDWDGDGVDTPAVRRGATYHVKNSLSGGDADRVATYGRRGDVVIVGDWNGDGRDTLGVRRGSVYHLKNSISGGDADSVVSYGRERDEVVVGDWNGNRRDTLGLRRGNVFHIKNSISGGDADRVMSYGRTADAVLVGDWNGNRTDTIGLRTQRAGQVEQPPAQGGLTAYDERMFRLVNEERVAAGVAPMRLWPGLRTGALSHSQWMGRTGNFEHATTETIRSDARAVGCTAAAENIFWGTRGYVDDPDAAVDAYMNSPGHRANILNPEHRFFAAGTAQAANGNVYNTQRFASSCS
;
A
#
# COMPACT_ATOMS: atom_id res chain seq x y z
N MET A 1 -35.36 40.19 46.77
CA MET A 1 -34.81 38.83 46.50
C MET A 1 -34.47 38.75 45.01
N THR A 2 -33.22 39.01 44.66
CA THR A 2 -32.70 39.01 43.29
C THR A 2 -31.63 37.93 43.19
N LEU A 3 -31.92 36.83 42.49
CA LEU A 3 -30.98 35.74 42.27
C LEU A 3 -30.13 36.04 41.02
N ARG A 4 -28.83 36.27 41.25
CA ARG A 4 -27.79 36.31 40.22
C ARG A 4 -27.53 34.87 39.72
N ARG A 5 -27.68 34.62 38.42
CA ARG A 5 -27.13 33.41 37.77
C ARG A 5 -25.77 33.73 37.20
N ALA A 6 -24.75 33.00 37.64
CA ALA A 6 -23.40 33.05 37.12
C ALA A 6 -23.33 32.35 35.75
N ALA A 7 -22.70 33.00 34.77
CA ALA A 7 -22.36 32.40 33.48
C ALA A 7 -20.99 31.70 33.61
N VAL A 8 -20.95 30.40 33.34
CA VAL A 8 -19.70 29.65 33.14
C VAL A 8 -19.45 29.60 31.64
N LEU A 9 -18.43 30.32 31.16
CA LEU A 9 -17.90 30.12 29.82
C LEU A 9 -17.07 28.84 29.81
N ALA A 10 -17.55 27.80 29.13
CA ALA A 10 -16.73 26.67 28.73
C ALA A 10 -16.04 27.03 27.40
N ALA A 11 -14.73 27.28 27.45
CA ALA A 11 -13.91 27.38 26.24
C ALA A 11 -13.67 25.98 25.67
N SER A 12 -14.40 25.64 24.61
CA SER A 12 -14.18 24.43 23.83
C SER A 12 -12.93 24.61 22.97
N VAL A 13 -11.83 23.99 23.41
CA VAL A 13 -10.63 23.81 22.57
C VAL A 13 -10.97 22.82 21.47
N THR A 14 -11.23 23.31 20.26
CA THR A 14 -11.32 22.47 19.07
C THR A 14 -9.93 22.02 18.69
N VAL A 15 -9.57 20.79 19.06
CA VAL A 15 -8.42 20.09 18.47
C VAL A 15 -8.81 19.76 17.03
N SER A 16 -8.32 20.54 16.07
CA SER A 16 -8.37 20.18 14.65
C SER A 16 -7.51 18.94 14.44
N LEU A 17 -8.12 17.77 14.54
CA LEU A 17 -7.56 16.53 14.01
C LEU A 17 -7.43 16.70 12.49
N ILE A 18 -6.22 16.98 12.04
CA ILE A 18 -5.83 16.74 10.65
C ILE A 18 -5.84 15.22 10.50
N ALA A 19 -6.98 14.68 10.07
CA ALA A 19 -7.08 13.31 9.62
C ALA A 19 -6.25 13.22 8.34
N VAL A 20 -4.99 12.83 8.48
CA VAL A 20 -4.20 12.28 7.37
C VAL A 20 -4.90 10.98 7.01
N GLY A 21 -5.71 11.02 5.95
CA GLY A 21 -6.27 9.80 5.38
C GLY A 21 -5.12 8.85 5.06
N ALA A 22 -5.29 7.57 5.38
CA ALA A 22 -4.37 6.54 4.91
C ALA A 22 -4.18 6.73 3.39
N PRO A 23 -2.94 6.62 2.87
CA PRO A 23 -2.72 6.69 1.43
C PRO A 23 -3.65 5.67 0.77
N ALA A 24 -4.42 6.13 -0.22
CA ALA A 24 -5.22 5.21 -1.03
C ALA A 24 -4.24 4.19 -1.64
N ALA A 25 -4.46 2.93 -1.31
CA ALA A 25 -3.82 1.81 -1.99
C ALA A 25 -4.12 1.93 -3.50
N GLY A 26 -3.16 1.53 -4.35
CA GLY A 26 -3.06 1.83 -5.79
C GLY A 26 -4.21 1.31 -6.66
N ALA A 27 -5.39 1.90 -6.48
CA ALA A 27 -6.49 1.84 -7.43
C ALA A 27 -6.06 2.48 -8.75
N THR A 28 -6.28 1.79 -9.88
CA THR A 28 -6.02 2.35 -11.21
C THR A 28 -6.86 3.59 -11.45
N GLY A 29 -6.26 4.57 -12.14
CA GLY A 29 -6.73 5.95 -12.20
C GLY A 29 -6.49 6.75 -10.92
N GLY A 30 -6.22 6.13 -9.76
CA GLY A 30 -6.05 6.80 -8.47
C GLY A 30 -4.67 7.41 -8.20
N GLU A 31 -4.54 8.06 -7.04
CA GLU A 31 -3.27 8.65 -6.60
C GLU A 31 -2.27 7.57 -6.19
N ILE A 32 -1.15 7.47 -6.92
CA ILE A 32 -0.06 6.56 -6.57
C ILE A 32 0.93 7.31 -5.70
N GLY A 33 0.80 7.10 -4.38
CA GLY A 33 1.65 7.70 -3.37
C GLY A 33 3.02 7.03 -3.23
N GLY A 34 3.59 7.13 -2.03
CA GLY A 34 4.90 6.56 -1.73
C GLY A 34 6.06 7.49 -2.06
N ARG A 35 7.25 6.90 -2.13
CA ARG A 35 8.50 7.63 -2.41
C ARG A 35 9.27 6.97 -3.54
N GLY A 36 10.17 7.73 -4.15
CA GLY A 36 11.02 7.29 -5.24
C GLY A 36 10.66 7.92 -6.58
N ASP A 37 11.59 7.82 -7.51
CA ASP A 37 11.48 8.36 -8.87
C ASP A 37 11.83 7.31 -9.93
N GLN A 38 12.08 6.06 -9.54
CA GLN A 38 12.42 4.96 -10.45
C GLN A 38 11.17 4.14 -10.75
N TYR A 39 10.99 3.78 -12.01
CA TYR A 39 9.87 2.97 -12.48
C TYR A 39 10.40 1.73 -13.19
N HIS A 40 9.75 0.60 -12.93
CA HIS A 40 10.04 -0.70 -13.51
C HIS A 40 8.73 -1.28 -14.01
N LEU A 41 8.61 -1.44 -15.33
CA LEU A 41 7.40 -1.88 -16.00
C LEU A 41 7.64 -3.26 -16.60
N THR A 42 6.66 -4.15 -16.48
CA THR A 42 6.67 -5.44 -17.18
C THR A 42 5.63 -5.43 -18.30
N ASN A 43 5.96 -6.01 -19.44
CA ASN A 43 5.07 -6.20 -20.60
C ASN A 43 4.41 -7.57 -20.61
N GLY A 44 4.55 -8.33 -19.53
CA GLY A 44 3.99 -9.67 -19.45
C GLY A 44 3.90 -10.18 -18.02
N TRP A 45 3.69 -11.49 -17.91
CA TRP A 45 3.30 -12.12 -16.65
C TRP A 45 4.41 -12.98 -16.03
N GLN A 46 5.65 -12.73 -16.43
CA GLN A 46 6.84 -13.49 -16.02
C GLN A 46 7.55 -12.86 -14.80
N GLY A 47 7.07 -11.73 -14.28
CA GLY A 47 7.69 -11.03 -13.15
C GLY A 47 9.06 -10.42 -13.48
N ARG A 48 9.29 -10.04 -14.74
CA ARG A 48 10.55 -9.44 -15.21
C ARG A 48 10.32 -8.01 -15.67
N THR A 49 11.30 -7.14 -15.42
CA THR A 49 11.24 -5.75 -15.88
C THR A 49 11.68 -5.67 -17.34
N ASP A 50 10.84 -5.09 -18.19
CA ASP A 50 11.10 -4.86 -19.61
C ASP A 50 11.53 -3.42 -19.86
N VAL A 51 10.93 -2.46 -19.13
CA VAL A 51 11.24 -1.04 -19.23
C VAL A 51 11.58 -0.49 -17.84
N ALA A 52 12.69 0.24 -17.73
CA ALA A 52 13.07 0.91 -16.49
C ALA A 52 13.58 2.33 -16.76
N PHE A 53 13.10 3.30 -16.00
CA PHE A 53 13.47 4.71 -16.16
C PHE A 53 13.21 5.51 -14.89
N ALA A 54 13.70 6.76 -14.88
CA ALA A 54 13.47 7.69 -13.78
C ALA A 54 12.64 8.88 -14.24
N TYR A 55 11.61 9.26 -13.50
CA TYR A 55 10.79 10.44 -13.83
C TYR A 55 10.22 11.13 -12.58
N GLY A 56 10.24 12.45 -12.57
CA GLY A 56 9.76 13.26 -11.46
C GLY A 56 10.71 13.28 -10.26
N ARG A 57 10.15 13.45 -9.05
CA ARG A 57 10.86 13.62 -7.78
C ARG A 57 10.39 12.62 -6.73
N ASP A 58 11.23 12.42 -5.70
CA ASP A 58 10.98 11.46 -4.61
C ASP A 58 9.59 11.51 -3.99
N ARG A 59 8.98 12.70 -3.85
CA ARG A 59 7.70 12.89 -3.15
C ARG A 59 6.54 13.25 -4.06
N ASP A 60 6.73 13.15 -5.37
CA ASP A 60 5.65 13.40 -6.31
C ASP A 60 4.55 12.34 -6.14
N VAL A 61 3.29 12.73 -6.31
CA VAL A 61 2.17 11.78 -6.50
C VAL A 61 2.16 11.39 -7.97
N VAL A 62 2.00 10.11 -8.27
CA VAL A 62 2.09 9.58 -9.64
C VAL A 62 0.70 9.15 -10.13
N TYR A 63 0.49 9.26 -11.43
CA TYR A 63 -0.67 8.74 -12.14
C TYR A 63 -0.20 8.05 -13.43
N VAL A 64 -1.04 7.17 -13.95
CA VAL A 64 -0.87 6.47 -15.22
C VAL A 64 -2.05 6.83 -16.13
N GLY A 65 -1.78 6.89 -17.43
CA GLY A 65 -2.79 7.08 -18.47
C GLY A 65 -2.16 7.40 -19.83
N ASP A 66 -3.00 7.37 -20.84
CA ASP A 66 -2.75 7.82 -22.20
C ASP A 66 -3.15 9.30 -22.34
N TRP A 67 -2.15 10.19 -22.27
CA TRP A 67 -2.39 11.63 -22.31
C TRP A 67 -2.54 12.21 -23.72
N ASN A 68 -2.25 11.42 -24.76
CA ASN A 68 -2.13 11.90 -26.14
C ASN A 68 -2.94 11.09 -27.16
N GLY A 69 -3.62 10.03 -26.73
CA GLY A 69 -4.48 9.16 -27.54
C GLY A 69 -3.72 8.15 -28.41
N ASP A 70 -2.46 7.84 -28.09
CA ASP A 70 -1.65 6.88 -28.86
C ASP A 70 -1.78 5.42 -28.37
N ARG A 71 -2.59 5.21 -27.33
CA ARG A 71 -2.86 3.96 -26.59
C ARG A 71 -1.70 3.42 -25.78
N VAL A 72 -0.63 4.19 -25.60
CA VAL A 72 0.46 3.81 -24.70
C VAL A 72 0.31 4.56 -23.40
N ASP A 73 0.13 3.80 -22.33
CA ASP A 73 0.10 4.38 -21.01
C ASP A 73 1.48 4.89 -20.60
N THR A 74 1.48 6.11 -20.07
CA THR A 74 2.67 6.80 -19.60
C THR A 74 2.40 7.44 -18.25
N LEU A 75 3.30 8.31 -17.77
CA LEU A 75 3.24 8.81 -16.40
C LEU A 75 2.88 10.29 -16.32
N ALA A 76 2.16 10.65 -15.28
CA ALA A 76 2.05 12.02 -14.80
C ALA A 76 2.53 12.12 -13.36
N VAL A 77 3.20 13.23 -13.02
CA VAL A 77 3.55 13.55 -11.63
C VAL A 77 2.88 14.83 -11.16
N ARG A 78 2.34 14.83 -9.95
CA ARG A 78 1.60 15.95 -9.37
C ARG A 78 2.33 16.57 -8.18
N ARG A 79 2.35 17.90 -8.16
CA ARG A 79 2.92 18.77 -7.12
C ARG A 79 1.90 19.84 -6.76
N GLY A 80 1.21 19.67 -5.63
CA GLY A 80 0.08 20.53 -5.28
C GLY A 80 -1.05 20.38 -6.30
N ALA A 81 -1.42 21.46 -7.00
CA ALA A 81 -2.46 21.43 -8.04
C ALA A 81 -1.88 21.32 -9.47
N THR A 82 -0.57 21.16 -9.61
CA THR A 82 0.12 21.14 -10.91
C THR A 82 0.53 19.72 -11.28
N TYR A 83 0.25 19.34 -12.52
CA TYR A 83 0.53 18.03 -13.11
C TYR A 83 1.56 18.18 -14.22
N HIS A 84 2.48 17.23 -14.29
CA HIS A 84 3.56 17.17 -15.25
C HIS A 84 3.47 15.82 -15.99
N PHE A 85 2.91 15.84 -17.20
CA PHE A 85 2.65 14.66 -18.04
C PHE A 85 3.84 14.40 -18.97
N THR A 86 4.28 13.15 -19.08
CA THR A 86 5.25 12.69 -20.09
C THR A 86 4.56 11.72 -21.03
N ASN A 87 4.79 11.84 -22.34
CA ASN A 87 4.32 10.89 -23.34
C ASN A 87 5.42 9.87 -23.68
N ARG A 88 6.37 9.67 -22.76
CA ARG A 88 7.52 8.78 -22.94
C ARG A 88 7.75 7.97 -21.68
N LEU A 89 8.05 6.69 -21.88
CA LEU A 89 8.55 5.78 -20.84
C LEU A 89 10.08 5.89 -20.67
N THR A 90 10.53 7.14 -20.62
CA THR A 90 11.93 7.52 -20.40
C THR A 90 11.97 8.67 -19.42
N GLY A 91 13.13 8.93 -18.83
CA GLY A 91 13.31 10.17 -18.06
C GLY A 91 13.31 11.41 -18.95
N GLY A 92 13.24 12.58 -18.31
CA GLY A 92 13.29 13.87 -18.98
C GLY A 92 12.28 14.87 -18.42
N GLU A 93 12.15 15.98 -19.14
CA GLU A 93 11.14 17.01 -18.87
C GLU A 93 9.74 16.54 -19.30
N ALA A 94 8.73 17.12 -18.67
CA ALA A 94 7.34 16.87 -19.02
C ALA A 94 6.99 17.43 -20.40
N ASP A 95 6.22 16.69 -21.19
CA ASP A 95 5.65 17.14 -22.46
C ASP A 95 4.51 18.16 -22.25
N ARG A 96 3.79 18.05 -21.13
CA ARG A 96 2.69 18.96 -20.80
C ARG A 96 2.65 19.27 -19.31
N VAL A 97 2.35 20.52 -18.98
CA VAL A 97 2.13 20.97 -17.60
C VAL A 97 0.77 21.65 -17.49
N VAL A 98 -0.06 21.19 -16.56
CA VAL A 98 -1.43 21.70 -16.36
C VAL A 98 -1.66 21.97 -14.88
N THR A 99 -2.44 23.00 -14.56
CA THR A 99 -2.94 23.23 -13.21
C THR A 99 -4.45 23.03 -13.18
N TYR A 100 -4.92 22.13 -12.34
CA TYR A 100 -6.34 21.84 -12.17
C TYR A 100 -6.63 21.43 -10.72
N GLY A 101 -7.81 21.81 -10.22
CA GLY A 101 -8.20 21.54 -8.84
C GLY A 101 -7.40 22.33 -7.79
N ARG A 102 -7.40 21.81 -6.56
CA ARG A 102 -6.72 22.36 -5.38
C ARG A 102 -5.69 21.37 -4.87
N ALA A 103 -4.67 21.86 -4.17
CA ALA A 103 -3.58 21.03 -3.68
C ALA A 103 -4.01 19.89 -2.72
N GLY A 104 -5.14 20.05 -2.01
CA GLY A 104 -5.68 19.02 -1.10
C GLY A 104 -6.76 18.12 -1.71
N ASP A 105 -7.06 18.28 -3.00
CA ASP A 105 -8.02 17.40 -3.69
C ASP A 105 -7.39 16.03 -3.92
N THR A 106 -8.20 14.97 -3.77
CA THR A 106 -7.88 13.63 -4.29
C THR A 106 -8.20 13.61 -5.78
N VAL A 107 -7.33 13.03 -6.59
CA VAL A 107 -7.47 13.04 -8.05
C VAL A 107 -7.58 11.63 -8.58
N LEU A 108 -8.40 11.48 -9.60
CA LEU A 108 -8.55 10.28 -10.41
C LEU A 108 -8.22 10.63 -11.88
N MET A 109 -7.75 9.68 -12.66
CA MET A 109 -7.52 9.75 -14.11
C MET A 109 -8.37 8.67 -14.79
N GLY A 110 -8.85 9.00 -15.98
CA GLY A 110 -9.63 8.10 -16.83
C GLY A 110 -10.06 8.80 -18.12
N ASP A 111 -10.44 8.02 -19.13
CA ASP A 111 -11.11 8.44 -20.35
C ASP A 111 -12.62 8.57 -20.10
N TRP A 112 -13.03 9.68 -19.48
CA TRP A 112 -14.41 9.86 -19.06
C TRP A 112 -15.40 10.04 -20.21
N ASP A 113 -14.92 10.45 -21.39
CA ASP A 113 -15.77 10.74 -22.54
C ASP A 113 -15.54 9.89 -23.79
N GLY A 114 -14.69 8.88 -23.68
CA GLY A 114 -14.49 7.81 -24.64
C GLY A 114 -13.73 8.25 -25.89
N ASP A 115 -12.90 9.29 -25.78
CA ASP A 115 -12.10 9.82 -26.88
C ASP A 115 -10.70 9.18 -26.97
N GLY A 116 -10.36 8.34 -25.99
CA GLY A 116 -9.08 7.65 -25.85
C GLY A 116 -8.03 8.47 -25.08
N VAL A 117 -8.37 9.62 -24.50
CA VAL A 117 -7.43 10.45 -23.75
C VAL A 117 -7.81 10.50 -22.27
N ASP A 118 -6.87 10.09 -21.43
CA ASP A 118 -7.02 10.16 -19.99
C ASP A 118 -6.95 11.60 -19.47
N THR A 119 -7.95 11.96 -18.66
CA THR A 119 -8.11 13.32 -18.14
C THR A 119 -8.46 13.31 -16.64
N PRO A 120 -8.21 14.40 -15.90
CA PRO A 120 -8.34 14.40 -14.45
C PRO A 120 -9.80 14.58 -13.97
N ALA A 121 -10.19 13.81 -12.97
CA ALA A 121 -11.34 14.09 -12.11
C ALA A 121 -10.90 14.39 -10.68
N VAL A 122 -11.38 15.51 -10.14
CA VAL A 122 -11.13 15.90 -8.75
C VAL A 122 -12.25 15.39 -7.85
N ARG A 123 -11.89 14.69 -6.78
CA ARG A 123 -12.81 14.18 -5.75
C ARG A 123 -12.79 15.04 -4.49
N ARG A 124 -13.98 15.45 -4.05
CA ARG A 124 -14.23 16.15 -2.78
C ARG A 124 -15.36 15.45 -2.02
N GLY A 125 -15.00 14.58 -1.09
CA GLY A 125 -15.97 13.71 -0.43
C GLY A 125 -16.54 12.69 -1.41
N ALA A 126 -17.86 12.69 -1.62
CA ALA A 126 -18.52 11.83 -2.61
C ALA A 126 -18.81 12.55 -3.94
N THR A 127 -18.31 13.78 -4.12
CA THR A 127 -18.51 14.58 -5.33
C THR A 127 -17.27 14.53 -6.22
N TYR A 128 -17.47 14.35 -7.51
CA TYR A 128 -16.46 14.22 -8.55
C TYR A 128 -16.63 15.34 -9.57
N HIS A 129 -15.54 16.06 -9.84
CA HIS A 129 -15.44 17.18 -10.77
C HIS A 129 -14.55 16.76 -11.94
N VAL A 130 -15.18 16.26 -12.99
CA VAL A 130 -14.55 15.63 -14.15
C VAL A 130 -14.19 16.67 -15.20
N LYS A 131 -13.00 16.54 -15.76
CA LYS A 131 -12.56 17.24 -16.97
C LYS A 131 -12.49 16.25 -18.12
N ASN A 132 -12.79 16.72 -19.32
CA ASN A 132 -12.58 16.00 -20.58
C ASN A 132 -11.43 16.61 -21.38
N SER A 133 -10.55 17.36 -20.71
CA SER A 133 -9.37 17.93 -21.34
C SER A 133 -8.25 18.15 -20.32
N LEU A 134 -7.01 18.04 -20.78
CA LEU A 134 -5.82 18.40 -20.01
C LEU A 134 -5.63 19.92 -19.97
N SER A 135 -6.58 20.60 -19.34
CA SER A 135 -6.64 22.06 -19.18
C SER A 135 -7.14 22.46 -17.79
N GLY A 136 -6.79 23.68 -17.35
CA GLY A 136 -7.37 24.27 -16.13
C GLY A 136 -8.80 24.76 -16.33
N GLY A 137 -9.40 25.36 -15.31
CA GLY A 137 -10.76 25.94 -15.37
C GLY A 137 -11.83 25.05 -14.73
N ASP A 138 -13.09 25.32 -15.06
CA ASP A 138 -14.24 24.62 -14.50
C ASP A 138 -14.34 23.17 -14.98
N ALA A 139 -15.05 22.35 -14.21
CA ALA A 139 -15.30 20.96 -14.53
C ALA A 139 -16.36 20.85 -15.65
N ASP A 140 -16.14 19.93 -16.59
CA ASP A 140 -17.07 19.64 -17.69
C ASP A 140 -18.28 18.83 -17.18
N ARG A 141 -18.09 18.03 -16.13
CA ARG A 141 -19.15 17.28 -15.47
C ARG A 141 -18.96 17.21 -13.97
N VAL A 142 -20.07 17.27 -13.23
CA VAL A 142 -20.09 17.07 -11.78
C VAL A 142 -21.09 15.96 -11.45
N ALA A 143 -20.64 14.97 -10.68
CA ALA A 143 -21.49 13.86 -10.24
C ALA A 143 -21.18 13.49 -8.79
N THR A 144 -22.10 12.76 -8.17
CA THR A 144 -21.91 12.22 -6.82
C THR A 144 -22.08 10.72 -6.84
N TYR A 145 -21.15 9.96 -6.29
CA TYR A 145 -21.26 8.51 -6.18
C TYR A 145 -20.55 7.99 -4.93
N GLY A 146 -21.09 6.93 -4.33
CA GLY A 146 -20.55 6.34 -3.12
C GLY A 146 -20.64 7.22 -1.86
N ARG A 147 -19.76 6.93 -0.89
CA ARG A 147 -19.70 7.54 0.44
C ARG A 147 -18.31 8.12 0.69
N ARG A 148 -18.21 9.04 1.67
CA ARG A 148 -16.95 9.72 2.02
C ARG A 148 -15.80 8.76 2.36
N GLY A 149 -16.08 7.63 3.00
CA GLY A 149 -15.08 6.64 3.41
C GLY A 149 -14.79 5.54 2.39
N ASP A 150 -15.47 5.55 1.24
CA ASP A 150 -15.22 4.54 0.21
C ASP A 150 -13.86 4.76 -0.45
N VAL A 151 -13.16 3.66 -0.76
CA VAL A 151 -12.05 3.65 -1.71
C VAL A 151 -12.64 3.69 -3.11
N VAL A 152 -12.12 4.56 -3.97
CA VAL A 152 -12.62 4.75 -5.33
C VAL A 152 -11.65 4.14 -6.32
N ILE A 153 -12.19 3.46 -7.32
CA ILE A 153 -11.47 2.87 -8.45
C ILE A 153 -12.08 3.42 -9.75
N VAL A 154 -11.28 3.48 -10.80
CA VAL A 154 -11.70 3.89 -12.15
C VAL A 154 -11.50 2.74 -13.11
N GLY A 155 -12.42 2.61 -14.07
CA GLY A 155 -12.29 1.69 -15.19
C GLY A 155 -13.54 1.65 -16.08
N ASP A 156 -13.38 1.08 -17.27
CA ASP A 156 -14.42 0.71 -18.22
C ASP A 156 -15.00 -0.67 -17.87
N TRP A 157 -15.99 -0.67 -16.98
CA TRP A 157 -16.59 -1.92 -16.46
C TRP A 157 -17.48 -2.66 -17.45
N ASN A 158 -17.92 -2.01 -18.54
CA ASN A 158 -18.87 -2.56 -19.52
C ASN A 158 -18.28 -2.69 -20.94
N GLY A 159 -17.06 -2.21 -21.17
CA GLY A 159 -16.34 -2.30 -22.43
C GLY A 159 -16.82 -1.31 -23.49
N ASP A 160 -17.44 -0.19 -23.08
CA ASP A 160 -17.97 0.82 -24.01
C ASP A 160 -16.94 1.88 -24.44
N GLY A 161 -15.74 1.81 -23.88
CA GLY A 161 -14.62 2.70 -24.09
C GLY A 161 -14.61 3.91 -23.17
N ARG A 162 -15.51 4.02 -22.17
CA ARG A 162 -15.53 5.12 -21.20
C ARG A 162 -15.20 4.64 -19.81
N ASP A 163 -14.26 5.33 -19.18
CA ASP A 163 -13.97 5.14 -17.79
C ASP A 163 -15.06 5.70 -16.88
N THR A 164 -15.38 4.91 -15.87
CA THR A 164 -16.43 5.23 -14.90
C THR A 164 -16.03 4.84 -13.49
N LEU A 165 -16.87 5.18 -12.50
CA LEU A 165 -16.53 5.07 -11.10
C LEU A 165 -16.93 3.71 -10.52
N GLY A 166 -16.02 3.10 -9.77
CA GLY A 166 -16.32 2.02 -8.82
C GLY A 166 -15.99 2.45 -7.39
N VAL A 167 -16.69 1.90 -6.41
CA VAL A 167 -16.36 2.09 -4.99
C VAL A 167 -16.22 0.76 -4.25
N ARG A 168 -15.19 0.66 -3.41
CA ARG A 168 -14.86 -0.54 -2.62
C ARG A 168 -15.18 -0.33 -1.15
N ARG A 169 -15.83 -1.33 -0.54
CA ARG A 169 -16.17 -1.43 0.88
C ARG A 169 -15.78 -2.82 1.38
N GLY A 170 -14.66 -2.93 2.09
CA GLY A 170 -14.07 -4.23 2.42
C GLY A 170 -13.74 -4.99 1.14
N SER A 171 -14.24 -6.22 1.00
CA SER A 171 -14.08 -7.03 -0.23
C SER A 171 -15.20 -6.85 -1.27
N VAL A 172 -16.12 -5.91 -1.06
CA VAL A 172 -17.27 -5.66 -1.95
C VAL A 172 -17.03 -4.43 -2.82
N TYR A 173 -17.25 -4.58 -4.13
CA TYR A 173 -17.10 -3.55 -5.15
C TYR A 173 -18.46 -3.20 -5.72
N HIS A 174 -18.76 -1.90 -5.77
CA HIS A 174 -19.98 -1.33 -6.30
C HIS A 174 -19.61 -0.50 -7.54
N LEU A 175 -19.83 -1.07 -8.71
CA LEU A 175 -19.37 -0.53 -9.99
C LEU A 175 -20.53 0.16 -10.70
N LYS A 176 -20.22 1.28 -11.35
CA LYS A 176 -21.22 2.09 -12.03
C LYS A 176 -20.77 2.36 -13.45
N ASN A 177 -21.64 2.10 -14.43
CA ASN A 177 -21.37 2.26 -15.86
C ASN A 177 -21.71 3.68 -16.35
N SER A 178 -21.78 4.65 -15.43
CA SER A 178 -22.03 6.05 -15.77
C SER A 178 -21.48 6.99 -14.71
N ILE A 179 -21.07 8.18 -15.14
CA ILE A 179 -20.72 9.30 -14.23
C ILE A 179 -22.01 9.96 -13.74
N SER A 180 -22.71 9.29 -12.84
CA SER A 180 -23.95 9.76 -12.23
C SER A 180 -24.08 9.26 -10.79
N GLY A 181 -25.12 9.70 -10.07
CA GLY A 181 -25.43 9.17 -8.74
C GLY A 181 -26.37 7.97 -8.75
N GLY A 182 -26.80 7.57 -7.55
CA GLY A 182 -27.68 6.44 -7.33
C GLY A 182 -26.94 5.12 -7.13
N ASP A 183 -27.67 4.03 -7.33
CA ASP A 183 -27.19 2.68 -7.09
C ASP A 183 -26.12 2.25 -8.10
N ALA A 184 -25.38 1.22 -7.71
CA ALA A 184 -24.38 0.57 -8.55
C ALA A 184 -25.08 -0.29 -9.62
N ASP A 185 -24.53 -0.33 -10.82
CA ASP A 185 -25.00 -1.19 -11.91
C ASP A 185 -24.52 -2.64 -11.71
N SER A 186 -23.39 -2.83 -11.01
CA SER A 186 -22.88 -4.14 -10.64
C SER A 186 -22.31 -4.14 -9.22
N VAL A 187 -22.55 -5.24 -8.49
CA VAL A 187 -21.98 -5.46 -7.16
C VAL A 187 -21.33 -6.83 -7.11
N VAL A 188 -20.05 -6.88 -6.77
CA VAL A 188 -19.26 -8.11 -6.72
C VAL A 188 -18.44 -8.19 -5.45
N SER A 189 -18.23 -9.40 -4.93
CA SER A 189 -17.28 -9.66 -3.85
C SER A 189 -16.04 -10.34 -4.41
N TYR A 190 -14.87 -9.79 -4.16
CA TYR A 190 -13.59 -10.38 -4.59
C TYR A 190 -12.46 -10.06 -3.60
N GLY A 191 -11.67 -11.07 -3.27
CA GLY A 191 -10.54 -10.90 -2.36
C GLY A 191 -10.91 -10.71 -0.89
N ARG A 192 -9.94 -10.16 -0.15
CA ARG A 192 -9.97 -9.92 1.29
C ARG A 192 -9.95 -8.42 1.56
N GLU A 193 -10.37 -8.02 2.76
CA GLU A 193 -10.47 -6.60 3.16
C GLU A 193 -9.13 -5.85 3.03
N ARG A 194 -8.01 -6.49 3.37
CA ARG A 194 -6.66 -5.89 3.33
C ARG A 194 -5.95 -5.98 1.98
N ASP A 195 -6.54 -6.65 1.00
CA ASP A 195 -5.94 -6.70 -0.34
C ASP A 195 -5.90 -5.28 -0.94
N GLU A 196 -4.76 -4.92 -1.53
CA GLU A 196 -4.65 -3.72 -2.37
C GLU A 196 -5.31 -4.03 -3.72
N VAL A 197 -6.27 -3.22 -4.14
CA VAL A 197 -6.97 -3.42 -5.43
C VAL A 197 -6.21 -2.72 -6.54
N VAL A 198 -6.09 -3.41 -7.66
CA VAL A 198 -5.66 -2.86 -8.95
C VAL A 198 -6.74 -3.14 -9.99
N VAL A 199 -6.82 -2.35 -11.05
CA VAL A 199 -7.83 -2.44 -12.10
C VAL A 199 -7.18 -2.34 -13.47
N GLY A 200 -7.67 -3.07 -14.46
CA GLY A 200 -7.18 -2.96 -15.83
C GLY A 200 -7.81 -4.02 -16.72
N ASP A 201 -7.57 -3.88 -18.02
CA ASP A 201 -7.88 -4.85 -19.06
C ASP A 201 -6.74 -5.88 -19.17
N TRP A 202 -6.80 -6.88 -18.30
CA TRP A 202 -5.74 -7.90 -18.20
C TRP A 202 -5.68 -8.89 -19.36
N ASN A 203 -6.65 -8.86 -20.27
CA ASN A 203 -6.76 -9.82 -21.37
C ASN A 203 -6.99 -9.19 -22.76
N GLY A 204 -7.00 -7.86 -22.87
CA GLY A 204 -7.11 -7.13 -24.13
C GLY A 204 -8.52 -7.10 -24.72
N ASN A 205 -9.56 -7.30 -23.91
CA ASN A 205 -10.96 -7.31 -24.39
C ASN A 205 -11.67 -5.95 -24.28
N ARG A 206 -10.93 -4.91 -23.90
CA ARG A 206 -11.33 -3.52 -23.66
C ARG A 206 -12.19 -3.31 -22.42
N ARG A 207 -12.25 -4.29 -21.52
CA ARG A 207 -13.07 -4.19 -20.32
C ARG A 207 -12.20 -4.35 -19.10
N ASP A 208 -12.26 -3.35 -18.24
CA ASP A 208 -11.53 -3.35 -16.99
C ASP A 208 -12.13 -4.33 -15.99
N THR A 209 -11.24 -5.06 -15.33
CA THR A 209 -11.59 -6.00 -14.27
C THR A 209 -10.62 -5.89 -13.09
N LEU A 210 -10.95 -6.60 -12.01
CA LEU A 210 -10.25 -6.45 -10.74
C LEU A 210 -9.00 -7.33 -10.69
N GLY A 211 -7.94 -6.78 -10.11
CA GLY A 211 -6.80 -7.52 -9.57
C GLY A 211 -6.57 -7.14 -8.11
N LEU A 212 -5.80 -7.98 -7.41
CA LEU A 212 -5.51 -7.84 -5.99
C LEU A 212 -4.02 -8.04 -5.76
N ARG A 213 -3.43 -7.24 -4.87
CA ARG A 213 -2.05 -7.39 -4.42
C ARG A 213 -1.98 -7.79 -2.95
N ARG A 214 -1.09 -8.76 -2.68
CA ARG A 214 -0.70 -9.24 -1.35
C ARG A 214 0.81 -9.30 -1.29
N GLY A 215 1.45 -8.38 -0.56
CA GLY A 215 2.90 -8.25 -0.59
C GLY A 215 3.39 -7.96 -2.01
N ASN A 216 4.20 -8.84 -2.59
CA ASN A 216 4.66 -8.73 -3.99
C ASN A 216 3.91 -9.66 -4.97
N VAL A 217 2.80 -10.26 -4.54
CA VAL A 217 2.00 -11.20 -5.33
C VAL A 217 0.73 -10.53 -5.83
N PHE A 218 0.52 -10.60 -7.14
CA PHE A 218 -0.64 -10.09 -7.86
C PHE A 218 -1.56 -11.25 -8.23
N HIS A 219 -2.84 -11.11 -7.92
CA HIS A 219 -3.92 -12.04 -8.20
C HIS A 219 -4.91 -11.35 -9.14
N ILE A 220 -4.95 -11.78 -10.40
CA ILE A 220 -5.67 -11.11 -11.47
C ILE A 220 -6.93 -11.89 -11.84
N LYS A 221 -8.06 -11.18 -11.97
CA LYS A 221 -9.32 -11.74 -12.44
C LYS A 221 -9.69 -11.08 -13.75
N ASN A 222 -9.89 -11.88 -14.80
CA ASN A 222 -10.28 -11.46 -16.15
C ASN A 222 -11.79 -11.22 -16.30
N SER A 223 -12.52 -11.18 -15.18
CA SER A 223 -13.99 -11.03 -15.15
C SER A 223 -14.39 -10.29 -13.88
N ILE A 224 -15.52 -9.60 -13.90
CA ILE A 224 -16.10 -9.02 -12.67
C ILE A 224 -16.93 -10.10 -11.99
N SER A 225 -16.24 -10.98 -11.28
CA SER A 225 -16.83 -12.06 -10.50
C SER A 225 -15.97 -12.34 -9.26
N GLY A 226 -16.54 -13.06 -8.29
CA GLY A 226 -15.77 -13.58 -7.15
C GLY A 226 -14.99 -14.85 -7.51
N GLY A 227 -14.43 -15.48 -6.48
CA GLY A 227 -13.72 -16.76 -6.62
C GLY A 227 -12.21 -16.60 -6.78
N ASP A 228 -11.57 -17.61 -7.37
CA ASP A 228 -10.13 -17.65 -7.54
C ASP A 228 -9.65 -16.71 -8.66
N ALA A 229 -8.39 -16.30 -8.56
CA ALA A 229 -7.73 -15.52 -9.60
C ALA A 229 -7.50 -16.38 -10.85
N ASP A 230 -7.69 -15.78 -12.03
CA ASP A 230 -7.40 -16.42 -13.31
C ASP A 230 -5.89 -16.44 -13.59
N ARG A 231 -5.13 -15.54 -12.94
CA ARG A 231 -3.68 -15.47 -13.05
C ARG A 231 -3.05 -15.01 -11.73
N VAL A 232 -1.86 -15.52 -11.43
CA VAL A 232 -1.05 -15.09 -10.29
C VAL A 232 0.38 -14.81 -10.76
N MET A 233 0.95 -13.68 -10.31
CA MET A 233 2.32 -13.28 -10.63
C MET A 233 3.01 -12.68 -9.41
N SER A 234 4.28 -12.97 -9.20
CA SER A 234 5.12 -12.23 -8.25
C SER A 234 5.98 -11.22 -8.99
N TYR A 235 5.97 -9.96 -8.56
CA TYR A 235 6.78 -8.91 -9.16
C TYR A 235 7.16 -7.84 -8.14
N GLY A 236 8.44 -7.46 -8.12
CA GLY A 236 8.95 -6.45 -7.21
C GLY A 236 9.02 -6.86 -5.74
N ARG A 237 9.10 -5.83 -4.88
CA ARG A 237 9.10 -5.93 -3.42
C ARG A 237 7.76 -5.42 -2.86
N THR A 238 7.45 -5.82 -1.63
CA THR A 238 6.26 -5.35 -0.90
C THR A 238 6.22 -3.84 -0.70
N ALA A 239 7.40 -3.21 -0.55
CA ALA A 239 7.54 -1.78 -0.35
C ALA A 239 7.35 -0.93 -1.61
N ASP A 240 7.37 -1.55 -2.79
CA ASP A 240 7.23 -0.83 -4.05
C ASP A 240 5.77 -0.41 -4.21
N ALA A 241 5.54 0.80 -4.72
CA ALA A 241 4.21 1.26 -5.07
C ALA A 241 3.84 0.70 -6.46
N VAL A 242 2.56 0.39 -6.66
CA VAL A 242 2.07 -0.28 -7.87
C VAL A 242 1.48 0.70 -8.85
N LEU A 243 1.70 0.40 -10.12
CA LEU A 243 1.08 1.05 -11.26
C LEU A 243 0.44 -0.03 -12.15
N VAL A 244 -0.56 0.36 -12.93
CA VAL A 244 -1.17 -0.49 -13.96
C VAL A 244 -1.33 0.35 -15.22
N GLY A 245 -1.01 -0.24 -16.36
CA GLY A 245 -1.23 0.34 -17.68
C GLY A 245 -0.71 -0.56 -18.79
N ASP A 246 -1.05 -0.20 -20.02
CA ASP A 246 -0.56 -0.76 -21.27
C ASP A 246 0.68 0.00 -21.74
N TRP A 247 1.84 -0.44 -21.26
CA TRP A 247 3.11 0.22 -21.53
C TRP A 247 3.61 0.07 -22.96
N ASN A 248 2.99 -0.78 -23.79
CA ASN A 248 3.48 -1.08 -25.13
C ASN A 248 2.42 -0.98 -26.23
N GLY A 249 1.21 -0.54 -25.90
CA GLY A 249 0.12 -0.31 -26.85
C GLY A 249 -0.54 -1.58 -27.38
N ASN A 250 -0.42 -2.71 -26.68
CA ASN A 250 -1.02 -3.98 -27.10
C ASN A 250 -2.46 -4.20 -26.58
N ARG A 251 -3.00 -3.21 -25.88
CA ARG A 251 -4.30 -3.14 -25.17
C ARG A 251 -4.42 -4.02 -23.95
N THR A 252 -3.33 -4.63 -23.48
CA THR A 252 -3.35 -5.46 -22.30
C THR A 252 -2.59 -4.76 -21.20
N ASP A 253 -3.29 -4.49 -20.11
CA ASP A 253 -2.69 -3.90 -18.93
C ASP A 253 -1.78 -4.88 -18.22
N THR A 254 -0.66 -4.34 -17.75
CA THR A 254 0.31 -5.08 -16.95
C THR A 254 0.84 -4.22 -15.80
N ILE A 255 1.62 -4.85 -14.93
CA ILE A 255 2.05 -4.24 -13.68
C ILE A 255 3.29 -3.34 -13.91
N GLY A 256 3.23 -2.15 -13.36
CA GLY A 256 4.39 -1.29 -13.12
C GLY A 256 4.69 -1.17 -11.63
N LEU A 257 5.95 -0.85 -11.31
CA LEU A 257 6.41 -0.61 -9.96
C LEU A 257 7.15 0.71 -9.88
N ARG A 258 6.82 1.51 -8.87
CA ARG A 258 7.59 2.68 -8.46
C ARG A 258 8.46 2.29 -7.29
N THR A 259 9.77 2.42 -7.48
CA THR A 259 10.77 2.06 -6.50
C THR A 259 11.50 3.32 -6.01
N GLN A 260 11.90 3.27 -4.74
CA GLN A 260 12.88 4.22 -4.21
C GLN A 260 14.25 3.85 -4.78
N ARG A 261 15.06 4.84 -5.20
CA ARG A 261 16.43 4.60 -5.67
C ARG A 261 17.17 3.68 -4.72
N ALA A 262 17.82 2.66 -5.28
CA ALA A 262 18.87 1.91 -4.61
C ALA A 262 20.03 2.88 -4.32
N GLY A 263 20.01 3.49 -3.13
CA GLY A 263 20.88 4.61 -2.74
C GLY A 263 20.20 5.67 -1.88
N GLN A 264 18.86 5.66 -1.80
CA GLN A 264 18.06 6.50 -0.90
C GLN A 264 17.02 5.70 -0.08
N VAL A 265 17.20 4.37 0.01
CA VAL A 265 17.16 3.81 1.36
C VAL A 265 18.44 4.33 2.01
N GLU A 266 18.41 5.55 2.54
CA GLU A 266 19.18 5.76 3.74
C GLU A 266 18.50 4.79 4.72
N GLN A 267 19.01 3.54 4.75
CA GLN A 267 18.91 2.77 5.95
C GLN A 267 19.40 3.75 7.00
N PRO A 268 18.57 4.13 8.00
CA PRO A 268 19.15 4.69 9.21
C PRO A 268 20.33 3.78 9.52
N PRO A 269 21.55 4.31 9.72
CA PRO A 269 22.75 3.48 9.89
C PRO A 269 22.37 2.32 10.78
N ALA A 270 22.59 1.08 10.31
CA ALA A 270 22.03 -0.13 10.88
C ALA A 270 21.95 0.03 12.38
N GLN A 271 20.73 0.11 12.93
CA GLN A 271 20.56 0.53 14.33
C GLN A 271 21.06 -0.60 15.23
N GLY A 272 22.37 -0.65 15.42
CA GLY A 272 23.12 -1.69 16.13
C GLY A 272 22.85 -3.10 15.61
N GLY A 273 23.67 -3.62 14.68
CA GLY A 273 23.85 -5.08 14.50
C GLY A 273 22.63 -5.92 14.07
N LEU A 274 21.55 -5.30 13.58
CA LEU A 274 20.42 -6.00 12.97
C LEU A 274 20.66 -6.34 11.50
N THR A 275 19.94 -7.34 10.97
CA THR A 275 19.83 -7.55 9.52
C THR A 275 18.73 -6.66 8.94
N ALA A 276 18.78 -6.39 7.63
CA ALA A 276 17.73 -5.64 6.94
C ALA A 276 16.32 -6.24 7.13
N TYR A 277 16.24 -7.57 7.26
CA TYR A 277 15.01 -8.29 7.57
C TYR A 277 14.50 -7.94 8.98
N ASP A 278 15.35 -8.05 9.99
CA ASP A 278 15.00 -7.74 11.39
C ASP A 278 14.58 -6.26 11.56
N GLU A 279 15.23 -5.35 10.82
CA GLU A 279 14.89 -3.91 10.81
C GLU A 279 13.53 -3.63 10.17
N ARG A 280 13.22 -4.29 9.04
CA ARG A 280 11.90 -4.17 8.41
C ARG A 280 10.82 -4.75 9.32
N MET A 281 11.08 -5.88 9.96
CA MET A 281 10.15 -6.47 10.92
C MET A 281 9.86 -5.55 12.11
N PHE A 282 10.88 -4.90 12.68
CA PHE A 282 10.69 -3.90 13.74
C PHE A 282 9.76 -2.76 13.29
N ARG A 283 9.94 -2.25 12.06
CA ARG A 283 9.07 -1.19 11.51
C ARG A 283 7.62 -1.64 11.37
N LEU A 284 7.39 -2.79 10.72
CA LEU A 284 6.05 -3.34 10.51
C LEU A 284 5.30 -3.60 11.83
N VAL A 285 5.98 -4.15 12.83
CA VAL A 285 5.41 -4.36 14.18
C VAL A 285 4.97 -3.04 14.80
N ASN A 286 5.76 -1.97 14.64
CA ASN A 286 5.40 -0.64 15.14
C ASN A 286 4.30 0.04 14.32
N GLU A 287 4.22 -0.22 13.01
CA GLU A 287 3.11 0.24 12.16
C GLU A 287 1.78 -0.38 12.63
N GLU A 288 1.75 -1.68 12.94
CA GLU A 288 0.58 -2.36 13.49
C GLU A 288 0.18 -1.82 14.88
N ARG A 289 1.16 -1.48 15.73
CA ARG A 289 0.90 -0.85 17.02
C ARG A 289 0.28 0.53 16.87
N VAL A 290 0.84 1.37 16.01
CA VAL A 290 0.31 2.72 15.73
C VAL A 290 -1.10 2.64 15.15
N ALA A 291 -1.34 1.71 14.21
CA ALA A 291 -2.67 1.48 13.63
C ALA A 291 -3.71 1.06 14.68
N ALA A 292 -3.28 0.34 15.73
CA ALA A 292 -4.12 -0.05 16.86
C ALA A 292 -4.20 1.01 17.98
N GLY A 293 -3.59 2.19 17.82
CA GLY A 293 -3.57 3.24 18.84
C GLY A 293 -2.65 2.95 20.04
N VAL A 294 -1.70 2.02 19.89
CA VAL A 294 -0.72 1.64 20.92
C VAL A 294 0.62 2.31 20.65
N ALA A 295 1.29 2.79 21.70
CA ALA A 295 2.58 3.47 21.56
C ALA A 295 3.63 2.55 20.89
N PRO A 296 4.43 3.04 19.93
CA PRO A 296 5.48 2.26 19.29
C PRO A 296 6.55 1.84 20.32
N MET A 297 7.14 0.66 20.12
CA MET A 297 8.25 0.16 20.91
C MET A 297 9.58 0.73 20.41
N ARG A 298 10.54 0.84 21.32
CA ARG A 298 11.93 1.18 21.02
C ARG A 298 12.70 -0.07 20.64
N LEU A 299 13.56 0.03 19.63
CA LEU A 299 14.50 -1.05 19.33
C LEU A 299 15.53 -1.17 20.47
N TRP A 300 15.77 -2.39 20.95
CA TRP A 300 16.88 -2.69 21.86
C TRP A 300 17.77 -3.77 21.26
N PRO A 301 18.86 -3.40 20.56
CA PRO A 301 19.69 -4.34 19.81
C PRO A 301 20.21 -5.52 20.62
N GLY A 302 20.44 -5.35 21.93
CA GLY A 302 20.86 -6.46 22.80
C GLY A 302 19.90 -7.64 22.84
N LEU A 303 18.58 -7.40 22.75
CA LEU A 303 17.56 -8.46 22.73
C LEU A 303 17.66 -9.36 21.50
N ARG A 304 18.31 -8.88 20.42
CA ARG A 304 18.51 -9.63 19.19
C ARG A 304 19.31 -10.90 19.43
N THR A 305 20.31 -10.87 20.31
CA THR A 305 21.21 -12.02 20.53
C THR A 305 20.43 -13.26 20.95
N GLY A 306 19.52 -13.12 21.92
CA GLY A 306 18.64 -14.21 22.36
C GLY A 306 17.66 -14.66 21.27
N ALA A 307 17.02 -13.72 20.58
CA ALA A 307 16.10 -14.01 19.47
C ALA A 307 16.78 -14.78 18.33
N LEU A 308 17.95 -14.33 17.91
CA LEU A 308 18.73 -14.95 16.83
C LEU A 308 19.22 -16.34 17.25
N SER A 309 19.70 -16.48 18.49
CA SER A 309 20.13 -17.77 19.02
C SER A 309 19.00 -18.81 18.97
N HIS A 310 17.78 -18.40 19.34
CA HIS A 310 16.61 -19.28 19.29
C HIS A 310 16.22 -19.65 17.85
N SER A 311 16.23 -18.68 16.93
CA SER A 311 15.97 -18.95 15.51
C SER A 311 17.01 -19.90 14.89
N GLN A 312 18.28 -19.73 15.22
CA GLN A 312 19.36 -20.64 14.80
C GLN A 312 19.21 -22.03 15.43
N TRP A 313 18.76 -22.11 16.68
CA TRP A 313 18.47 -23.38 17.34
C TRP A 313 17.33 -24.11 16.62
N MET A 314 16.19 -23.46 16.39
CA MET A 314 15.07 -24.05 15.62
C MET A 314 15.52 -24.51 14.23
N GLY A 315 16.34 -23.70 13.54
CA GLY A 315 16.87 -24.05 12.23
C GLY A 315 17.84 -25.24 12.23
N ARG A 316 18.60 -25.46 13.31
CA ARG A 316 19.54 -26.59 13.44
C ARG A 316 18.87 -27.88 13.88
N THR A 317 17.89 -27.80 14.77
CA THR A 317 17.22 -28.98 15.35
C THR A 317 16.02 -29.42 14.53
N GLY A 318 15.41 -28.52 13.76
CA GLY A 318 14.12 -28.75 13.10
C GLY A 318 12.93 -28.70 14.05
N ASN A 319 13.15 -28.41 15.34
CA ASN A 319 12.07 -28.24 16.32
C ASN A 319 11.50 -26.83 16.22
N PHE A 320 10.18 -26.72 16.19
CA PHE A 320 9.47 -25.44 16.22
C PHE A 320 8.69 -25.30 17.52
N GLU A 321 9.34 -24.71 18.52
CA GLU A 321 8.78 -24.52 19.86
C GLU A 321 9.30 -23.24 20.51
N HIS A 322 8.52 -22.74 21.47
CA HIS A 322 8.88 -21.55 22.24
C HIS A 322 10.10 -21.81 23.13
N ALA A 323 10.93 -20.78 23.32
CA ALA A 323 11.97 -20.83 24.33
C ALA A 323 11.35 -20.96 25.73
N THR A 324 12.04 -21.63 26.65
CA THR A 324 11.56 -21.71 28.03
C THR A 324 11.46 -20.32 28.65
N THR A 325 10.50 -20.12 29.56
CA THR A 325 10.35 -18.83 30.25
C THR A 325 11.66 -18.36 30.91
N GLU A 326 12.47 -19.28 31.42
CA GLU A 326 13.76 -18.95 32.03
C GLU A 326 14.79 -18.52 30.98
N THR A 327 14.84 -19.16 29.82
CA THR A 327 15.70 -18.72 28.69
C THR A 327 15.34 -17.30 28.26
N ILE A 328 14.05 -17.00 28.05
CA ILE A 328 13.60 -15.67 27.62
C ILE A 328 13.98 -14.61 28.66
N ARG A 329 13.80 -14.90 29.97
CA ARG A 329 14.20 -14.00 31.06
C ARG A 329 15.70 -13.83 31.15
N SER A 330 16.47 -14.91 30.97
CA SER A 330 17.93 -14.89 30.99
C SER A 330 18.50 -14.03 29.85
N ASP A 331 17.98 -14.21 28.62
CA ASP A 331 18.35 -13.42 27.45
C ASP A 331 18.16 -11.92 27.71
N ALA A 332 17.04 -11.53 28.31
CA ALA A 332 16.77 -10.13 28.62
C ALA A 332 17.65 -9.59 29.76
N ARG A 333 17.83 -10.36 30.85
CA ARG A 333 18.71 -9.94 31.96
C ARG A 333 20.14 -9.72 31.50
N ALA A 334 20.63 -10.53 30.56
CA ALA A 334 21.98 -10.40 29.99
C ALA A 334 22.20 -9.06 29.27
N VAL A 335 21.13 -8.36 28.89
CA VAL A 335 21.18 -7.07 28.18
C VAL A 335 20.46 -5.94 28.92
N GLY A 336 20.32 -6.09 30.25
CA GLY A 336 19.74 -5.05 31.11
C GLY A 336 18.23 -4.87 30.97
N CYS A 337 17.51 -5.88 30.48
CA CYS A 337 16.07 -5.80 30.22
C CYS A 337 15.24 -6.75 31.10
N THR A 338 13.96 -6.43 31.25
CA THR A 338 12.93 -7.34 31.77
C THR A 338 12.09 -7.88 30.61
N ALA A 339 12.34 -9.13 30.21
CA ALA A 339 11.56 -9.80 29.17
C ALA A 339 10.10 -9.96 29.58
N ALA A 340 9.22 -9.83 28.59
CA ALA A 340 7.78 -9.93 28.76
C ALA A 340 7.14 -11.02 27.88
N ALA A 341 7.62 -11.22 26.64
CA ALA A 341 7.02 -12.20 25.72
C ALA A 341 7.96 -12.65 24.59
N GLU A 342 7.54 -13.72 23.89
CA GLU A 342 8.13 -14.23 22.66
C GLU A 342 7.03 -14.45 21.61
N ASN A 343 7.34 -14.15 20.35
CA ASN A 343 6.67 -14.77 19.21
C ASN A 343 7.70 -15.54 18.37
N ILE A 344 7.29 -16.67 17.79
CA ILE A 344 8.11 -17.44 16.85
C ILE A 344 7.35 -17.74 15.58
N PHE A 345 8.07 -17.79 14.47
CA PHE A 345 7.51 -18.08 13.17
C PHE A 345 8.55 -18.80 12.31
N TRP A 346 8.08 -19.65 11.40
CA TRP A 346 8.92 -20.26 10.40
C TRP A 346 8.16 -20.43 9.09
N GLY A 347 8.91 -20.57 8.00
CA GLY A 347 8.36 -21.02 6.73
C GLY A 347 9.44 -21.39 5.73
N THR A 348 9.01 -21.76 4.53
CA THR A 348 9.90 -22.15 3.43
C THR A 348 10.42 -20.92 2.67
N ARG A 349 11.59 -21.07 2.04
CA ARG A 349 12.20 -20.04 1.18
C ARG A 349 11.20 -19.55 0.12
N GLY A 350 11.03 -18.23 -0.02
CA GLY A 350 10.05 -17.59 -0.91
C GLY A 350 8.76 -17.15 -0.22
N TYR A 351 8.40 -17.73 0.94
CA TYR A 351 7.23 -17.31 1.74
C TYR A 351 7.63 -16.41 2.92
N VAL A 352 8.84 -16.55 3.46
CA VAL A 352 9.25 -15.94 4.75
C VAL A 352 10.58 -15.21 4.71
N ASP A 353 11.23 -15.12 3.55
CA ASP A 353 12.24 -14.08 3.25
C ASP A 353 11.60 -12.69 3.05
N ASP A 354 10.27 -12.62 3.14
CA ASP A 354 9.47 -11.41 3.25
C ASP A 354 9.02 -11.14 4.71
N PRO A 355 9.56 -10.12 5.39
CA PRO A 355 9.16 -9.76 6.75
C PRO A 355 7.71 -9.27 6.85
N ASP A 356 7.11 -8.78 5.75
CA ASP A 356 5.69 -8.38 5.71
C ASP A 356 4.78 -9.62 5.90
N ALA A 357 5.02 -10.70 5.14
CA ALA A 357 4.29 -11.96 5.29
C ALA A 357 4.42 -12.56 6.70
N ALA A 358 5.59 -12.45 7.33
CA ALA A 358 5.79 -12.92 8.71
C ALA A 358 4.98 -12.09 9.71
N VAL A 359 4.97 -10.76 9.60
CA VAL A 359 4.16 -9.90 10.47
C VAL A 359 2.67 -10.11 10.24
N ASP A 360 2.22 -10.29 9.00
CA ASP A 360 0.84 -10.66 8.70
C ASP A 360 0.43 -11.98 9.37
N ALA A 361 1.30 -12.99 9.33
CA ALA A 361 1.05 -14.26 9.99
C ALA A 361 0.99 -14.11 11.53
N TYR A 362 1.87 -13.30 12.12
CA TYR A 362 1.80 -12.95 13.54
C TYR A 362 0.49 -12.25 13.87
N MET A 363 0.09 -11.24 13.10
CA MET A 363 -1.14 -10.51 13.36
C MET A 363 -2.36 -11.40 13.16
N ASN A 364 -2.35 -12.37 12.25
CA ASN A 364 -3.48 -13.30 12.09
C ASN A 364 -3.58 -14.39 13.19
N SER A 365 -2.61 -14.47 14.11
CA SER A 365 -2.65 -15.33 15.28
C SER A 365 -3.04 -14.54 16.54
N PRO A 366 -4.15 -14.86 17.23
CA PRO A 366 -4.60 -14.12 18.41
C PRO A 366 -3.54 -13.99 19.51
N GLY A 367 -2.77 -15.06 19.78
CA GLY A 367 -1.71 -15.05 20.80
C GLY A 367 -0.54 -14.16 20.41
N HIS A 368 -0.08 -14.26 19.16
CA HIS A 368 1.03 -13.44 18.67
C HIS A 368 0.65 -11.95 18.56
N ARG A 369 -0.56 -11.66 18.05
CA ARG A 369 -1.14 -10.32 18.01
C ARG A 369 -1.22 -9.71 19.40
N ALA A 370 -1.65 -10.48 20.41
CA ALA A 370 -1.72 -10.00 21.79
C ALA A 370 -0.34 -9.54 22.31
N ASN A 371 0.73 -10.28 22.00
CA ASN A 371 2.10 -9.86 22.34
C ASN A 371 2.52 -8.58 21.60
N ILE A 372 2.22 -8.47 20.30
CA ILE A 372 2.57 -7.29 19.49
C ILE A 372 1.83 -6.04 19.98
N LEU A 373 0.55 -6.16 20.31
CA LEU A 373 -0.30 -5.03 20.70
C LEU A 373 -0.33 -4.78 22.22
N ASN A 374 0.42 -5.55 23.02
CA ASN A 374 0.44 -5.35 24.47
C ASN A 374 1.00 -3.94 24.79
N PRO A 375 0.22 -3.07 25.46
CA PRO A 375 0.64 -1.72 25.81
C PRO A 375 1.68 -1.69 26.93
N GLU A 376 2.04 -2.80 27.57
CA GLU A 376 3.13 -2.87 28.55
C GLU A 376 4.50 -3.08 27.89
N HIS A 377 4.52 -3.61 26.66
CA HIS A 377 5.77 -3.78 25.92
C HIS A 377 6.28 -2.42 25.44
N ARG A 378 7.54 -2.13 25.76
CA ARG A 378 8.24 -0.87 25.47
C ARG A 378 9.45 -1.06 24.58
N PHE A 379 10.04 -2.26 24.59
CA PHE A 379 11.25 -2.58 23.84
C PHE A 379 11.07 -3.86 23.03
N PHE A 380 11.72 -3.90 21.87
CA PHE A 380 11.60 -4.99 20.90
C PHE A 380 12.94 -5.28 20.23
N ALA A 381 13.18 -6.53 19.88
CA ALA A 381 14.09 -6.90 18.79
C ALA A 381 13.62 -8.22 18.14
N ALA A 382 14.00 -8.42 16.88
CA ALA A 382 13.80 -9.67 16.17
C ALA A 382 15.14 -10.26 15.75
N GLY A 383 15.23 -11.59 15.68
CA GLY A 383 16.38 -12.31 15.16
C GLY A 383 15.91 -13.38 14.17
N THR A 384 16.54 -13.41 13.00
CA THR A 384 16.16 -14.27 11.88
C THR A 384 17.31 -15.15 11.44
N ALA A 385 17.05 -16.43 11.19
CA ALA A 385 18.04 -17.41 10.75
C ALA A 385 17.49 -18.30 9.63
N GLN A 386 18.31 -18.54 8.60
CA GLN A 386 18.02 -19.52 7.56
C GLN A 386 18.69 -20.86 7.90
N ALA A 387 17.91 -21.93 7.89
CA ALA A 387 18.37 -23.30 8.06
C ALA A 387 18.99 -23.85 6.76
N ALA A 388 19.78 -24.92 6.88
CA ALA A 388 20.46 -25.54 5.74
C ALA A 388 19.49 -26.09 4.68
N ASN A 389 18.27 -26.48 5.09
CA ASN A 389 17.20 -26.92 4.18
C ASN A 389 16.47 -25.76 3.49
N GLY A 390 16.90 -24.51 3.70
CA GLY A 390 16.32 -23.31 3.10
C GLY A 390 15.18 -22.67 3.91
N ASN A 391 14.63 -23.35 4.93
CA ASN A 391 13.60 -22.77 5.80
C ASN A 391 14.16 -21.56 6.55
N VAL A 392 13.33 -20.54 6.77
CA VAL A 392 13.69 -19.37 7.57
C VAL A 392 12.88 -19.41 8.86
N TYR A 393 13.57 -19.15 9.96
CA TYR A 393 13.02 -19.07 11.30
C TYR A 393 13.21 -17.67 11.83
N ASN A 394 12.18 -17.15 12.49
CA ASN A 394 12.16 -15.83 13.09
C ASN A 394 11.68 -15.92 14.54
N THR A 395 12.30 -15.13 15.41
CA THR A 395 11.91 -14.96 16.80
C THR A 395 11.84 -13.48 17.13
N GLN A 396 10.77 -13.07 17.82
CA GLN A 396 10.57 -11.74 18.37
C GLN A 396 10.73 -11.79 19.89
N ARG A 397 11.48 -10.84 20.46
CA ARG A 397 11.65 -10.65 21.90
C ARG A 397 11.04 -9.32 22.30
N PHE A 398 10.15 -9.34 23.29
CA PHE A 398 9.50 -8.16 23.86
C PHE A 398 9.97 -7.94 25.29
N ALA A 399 10.18 -6.68 25.68
CA ALA A 399 10.51 -6.29 27.04
C ALA A 399 9.70 -5.07 27.50
N SER A 400 9.38 -5.05 28.79
CA SER A 400 8.65 -3.95 29.44
C SER A 400 9.59 -2.83 29.92
N SER A 401 10.83 -3.15 30.23
CA SER A 401 11.88 -2.21 30.66
C SER A 401 13.26 -2.67 30.19
N CYS A 402 14.14 -1.70 29.92
CA CYS A 402 15.56 -1.89 29.62
C CYS A 402 16.34 -0.69 30.19
N SER A 403 17.51 -0.95 30.80
CA SER A 403 18.38 0.05 31.44
C SER A 403 19.77 0.09 30.84
#